data_AF-A0A3B9GXY8-F1
#
_entry.id   AF-A0A3B9GXY8-F1
#
_cell.length_a   1.000
_cell.length_b   1.000
_cell.length_c   1.000
_cell.angle_alpha   90.00
_cell.angle_beta   90.00
_cell.angle_gamma   90.00
#
_symmetry.space_group_name_H-M   'P 1'
#
loop_
_entity.id
_entity.type
_entity.pdbx_description
1 polymer ?
#
loop_
_entity_poly.entity_id
_entity_poly.type
_entity_poly.pdbx_seq_one_letter_code
_entity_poly.pdbx_strand_id
1 'polypeptide(L)' 'MPALYERHRDELAAFARGRVGNGPPEPDDLVQQAFANFAGVQNPGNVRNPRAFLFRIVSNLIADHYRREPAL' A
#
# COMPACT_ATOMS: atom_id res chain seq x y z
N MET A 1 -9.69 -2.95 13.26
CA MET A 1 -8.49 -2.81 12.40
C MET A 1 -7.41 -1.80 12.89
N PRO A 2 -7.39 -1.25 14.12
CA PRO A 2 -6.22 -0.46 14.58
C PRO A 2 -4.93 -1.27 14.66
N ALA A 3 -5.00 -2.48 15.24
CA ALA A 3 -3.84 -3.33 15.47
C ALA A 3 -3.11 -3.81 14.19
N LEU A 4 -3.83 -3.95 13.06
CA LEU A 4 -3.21 -4.32 11.77
C LEU A 4 -2.51 -3.10 11.15
N TYR A 5 -3.12 -1.92 11.29
CA TYR A 5 -2.54 -0.66 10.84
C TYR A 5 -1.27 -0.32 11.61
N GLU A 6 -1.34 -0.31 12.95
CA GLU A 6 -0.20 -0.04 13.82
C GLU A 6 0.96 -1.01 13.59
N ARG A 7 0.66 -2.28 13.31
CA ARG A 7 1.69 -3.32 13.10
C ARG A 7 2.41 -3.21 11.77
N HIS A 8 1.73 -2.77 10.71
CA HIS A 8 2.27 -2.85 9.34
C HIS A 8 2.54 -1.49 8.69
N ARG A 9 2.06 -0.37 9.26
CA ARG A 9 2.24 0.96 8.67
C ARG A 9 3.70 1.31 8.41
N ASP A 10 4.57 1.09 9.39
CA ASP A 10 5.96 1.57 9.31
C ASP A 10 6.78 0.76 8.31
N GLU A 11 6.57 -0.57 8.25
CA GLU A 11 7.22 -1.42 7.26
C GLU A 11 6.71 -1.19 5.83
N LEU A 12 5.41 -0.90 5.67
CA LEU A 12 4.85 -0.57 4.36
C LEU A 12 5.31 0.81 3.89
N ALA A 13 5.40 1.79 4.79
CA ALA A 13 5.91 3.12 4.49
C ALA A 13 7.40 3.09 4.13
N ALA A 14 8.21 2.32 4.87
CA ALA A 14 9.62 2.11 4.54
C ALA A 14 9.79 1.43 3.16
N PHE A 15 8.97 0.41 2.88
CA PHE A 15 8.95 -0.25 1.57
C PHE A 15 8.56 0.71 0.44
N ALA A 16 7.50 1.50 0.63
CA ALA A 16 7.06 2.50 -0.35
C ALA A 16 8.15 3.55 -0.56
N ARG A 17 8.72 4.11 0.51
CA ARG A 17 9.81 5.10 0.44
C ARG A 17 11.03 4.60 -0.33
N GLY A 18 11.36 3.30 -0.21
CA GLY A 18 12.44 2.68 -1.00
C GLY A 18 12.15 2.58 -2.50
N ARG A 19 10.91 2.83 -2.95
CA ARG A 19 10.50 2.74 -4.37
C ARG A 19 10.19 4.09 -4.99
N VAL A 20 9.53 4.97 -4.24
CA VAL A 20 9.05 6.28 -4.72
C VAL A 20 9.78 7.46 -4.07
N GLY A 21 10.75 7.21 -3.19
CA GLY A 21 11.42 8.26 -2.42
C GLY A 21 10.44 8.97 -1.49
N ASN A 22 10.47 10.30 -1.48
CA ASN A 22 9.45 11.14 -0.81
C ASN A 22 8.30 11.50 -1.76
N GLY A 23 8.09 10.72 -2.83
CA GLY A 23 7.05 10.94 -3.84
C GLY A 23 7.43 11.88 -4.99
N PRO A 24 6.45 12.19 -5.87
CA PRO A 24 5.11 11.61 -5.92
C PRO A 24 5.11 10.13 -6.40
N PRO A 25 4.18 9.29 -5.91
CA PRO A 25 3.22 9.56 -4.84
C PRO A 25 3.88 9.42 -3.46
N GLU A 26 3.35 10.12 -2.46
CA GLU A 26 3.90 10.07 -1.09
C GLU A 26 3.79 8.65 -0.50
N PRO A 27 4.83 8.14 0.18
CA PRO A 27 4.81 6.82 0.80
C PRO A 27 3.62 6.60 1.74
N ASP A 28 3.27 7.62 2.52
CA ASP A 28 2.19 7.52 3.51
C ASP A 28 0.81 7.43 2.84
N ASP A 29 0.62 8.12 1.70
CA ASP A 29 -0.62 8.04 0.91
C ASP A 29 -0.81 6.63 0.31
N LEU A 30 0.28 6.03 -0.18
CA LEU A 30 0.27 4.66 -0.68
C LEU A 30 -0.15 3.67 0.42
N VAL A 31 0.36 3.85 1.64
CA VAL A 31 0.00 3.01 2.79
C VAL A 31 -1.46 3.21 3.16
N GLN A 32 -1.94 4.45 3.29
CA GLN A 32 -3.33 4.73 3.61
C GLN A 32 -4.29 4.12 2.58
N GLN A 33 -3.99 4.28 1.29
CA GLN A 33 -4.80 3.73 0.22
C GLN A 33 -4.76 2.20 0.20
N ALA A 34 -3.62 1.58 0.56
CA ALA A 34 -3.54 0.12 0.69
C ALA A 34 -4.46 -0.41 1.80
N PHE A 35 -4.51 0.26 2.96
CA PHE A 35 -5.43 -0.10 4.03
C PHE A 35 -6.90 0.17 3.68
N ALA A 36 -7.20 1.26 2.97
CA ALA A 36 -8.54 1.53 2.46
C ALA A 36 -9.03 0.43 1.50
N ASN A 37 -8.17 0.02 0.56
CA ASN A 37 -8.44 -1.09 -0.36
C ASN A 37 -8.64 -2.41 0.38
N PHE A 38 -7.83 -2.68 1.42
CA PHE A 38 -7.97 -3.88 2.25
C PHE A 38 -9.28 -3.88 3.06
N ALA A 39 -9.70 -2.73 3.60
CA ALA A 39 -10.95 -2.58 4.33
C ALA A 39 -12.19 -2.79 3.44
N GLY A 40 -12.10 -2.48 2.15
CA GLY A 40 -13.15 -2.74 1.16
C GLY A 40 -13.26 -4.19 0.68
N VAL A 41 -12.35 -5.08 1.10
CA VAL A 41 -12.44 -6.51 0.76
C VAL A 41 -13.63 -7.13 1.50
N GLN A 42 -14.58 -7.72 0.77
CA GLN A 42 -15.82 -8.26 1.34
C GLN A 42 -15.60 -9.35 2.41
N ASN A 43 -14.47 -10.07 2.36
CA ASN A 43 -14.09 -11.09 3.35
C ASN A 43 -12.61 -10.98 3.74
N PRO A 44 -12.21 -10.00 4.56
CA PRO A 44 -10.81 -9.80 4.95
C PRO A 44 -10.29 -10.99 5.78
N GLY A 45 -11.16 -11.66 6.53
CA GLY A 45 -10.83 -12.84 7.34
C GLY A 45 -10.42 -14.07 6.53
N ASN A 46 -10.73 -14.11 5.22
CA ASN A 46 -10.28 -15.17 4.32
C ASN A 46 -8.90 -14.88 3.71
N VAL A 47 -8.35 -13.68 3.93
CA VAL A 47 -6.99 -13.36 3.51
C VAL A 47 -6.02 -14.05 4.46
N ARG A 48 -5.51 -15.20 4.04
CA ARG A 48 -4.54 -16.02 4.80
C ARG A 48 -3.30 -15.25 5.27
N ASN A 49 -2.87 -14.24 4.52
CA ASN A 49 -1.70 -13.43 4.85
C ASN A 49 -1.98 -11.94 4.57
N PRO A 50 -2.59 -11.22 5.52
CA PRO A 50 -2.92 -9.79 5.37
C PRO A 50 -1.69 -8.93 5.07
N ARG A 51 -0.54 -9.25 5.68
CA ARG A 51 0.72 -8.54 5.44
C ARG A 51 1.12 -8.62 3.97
N ALA A 52 1.28 -9.83 3.43
CA ALA A 52 1.67 -10.02 2.03
C ALA A 52 0.67 -9.35 1.06
N PHE A 53 -0.62 -9.36 1.41
CA PHE A 53 -1.65 -8.70 0.63
C PHE A 53 -1.49 -7.17 0.62
N LEU A 54 -1.20 -6.55 1.76
CA LEU A 54 -0.94 -5.10 1.85
C LEU A 54 0.29 -4.69 1.02
N PHE A 55 1.40 -5.45 1.11
CA PHE A 55 2.59 -5.21 0.27
C PHE A 55 2.26 -5.33 -1.23
N ARG A 56 1.40 -6.28 -1.60
CA ARG A 56 0.93 -6.44 -2.99
C ARG A 56 0.13 -5.23 -3.44
N ILE A 57 -0.78 -4.70 -2.60
CA ILE A 57 -1.54 -3.49 -2.93
C ILE A 57 -0.60 -2.30 -3.12
N VAL A 58 0.30 -2.04 -2.17
CA VAL A 58 1.27 -0.92 -2.29
C VAL A 58 2.09 -1.04 -3.57
N SER A 59 2.58 -2.23 -3.89
CA SER A 59 3.33 -2.47 -5.14
C SER A 59 2.51 -2.17 -6.39
N ASN A 60 1.23 -2.54 -6.39
CA ASN A 60 0.33 -2.28 -7.50
C ASN A 60 0.03 -0.78 -7.64
N LEU A 61 -0.18 -0.06 -6.54
CA LEU A 61 -0.41 1.39 -6.53
C LEU A 61 0.79 2.14 -7.11
N ILE A 62 2.02 1.76 -6.71
CA ILE A 62 3.26 2.33 -7.25
C ILE A 62 3.36 2.08 -8.77
N ALA A 63 3.13 0.83 -9.20
CA ALA A 63 3.18 0.50 -10.62
C ALA A 63 2.10 1.23 -11.42
N ASP A 64 0.92 1.46 -10.83
CA ASP A 64 -0.15 2.21 -11.47
C ASP A 64 0.19 3.69 -11.60
N HIS A 65 0.84 4.28 -10.59
CA HIS A 65 1.34 5.65 -10.65
C HIS A 65 2.31 5.84 -11.83
N TYR A 66 3.35 5.01 -11.94
CA TYR A 66 4.32 5.11 -13.03
C TYR A 66 3.76 4.74 -14.40
N ARG A 67 2.70 3.92 -14.47
CA ARG A 67 2.01 3.64 -15.74
C ARG A 67 1.10 4.78 -16.19
N ARG A 68 0.58 5.58 -15.25
CA ARG A 68 -0.34 6.69 -15.50
C ARG A 68 0.38 8.02 -15.70
N GLU A 69 1.65 8.13 -15.34
CA GLU A 69 2.50 9.23 -15.80
C GLU A 69 2.59 9.16 -17.33
N PRO A 70 1.99 10.10 -18.07
CA PRO A 70 2.26 10.22 -19.49
C PRO A 70 3.74 10.53 -19.62
N ALA A 71 4.47 9.76 -20.42
CA ALA A 71 5.79 10.18 -20.88
C ALA A 71 5.64 11.57 -21.51
N LEU A 72 6.16 12.58 -20.83
CA LEU A 72 6.28 13.95 -21.34
C LEU A 72 7.18 13.97 -22.57
#